data_AF-A0A969DS21-F1
#
_entry.id   AF-A0A969DS21-F1
#
_cell.length_a   1.000
_cell.length_b   1.000
_cell.length_c   1.000
_cell.angle_alpha   90.00
_cell.angle_beta   90.00
_cell.angle_gamma   90.00
#
_symmetry.space_group_name_H-M   'P 1'
#
loop_
_entity.id
_entity.type
_entity.pdbx_description
1 polymer ?
#
loop_
_entity_poly.entity_id
_entity_poly.type
_entity_poly.pdbx_seq_one_letter_code
_entity_poly.pdbx_strand_id
1 'polypeptide(L)'
;NKALKIYEDAGDLYRAAGEYHQLGVVAQLQRRFEEAISWYTRALSIFRQAKDEYKAGFPLRQLAQLFQTLGPAPFKTTWQTATGAPCPAELLQALAEMENLKDSET
;
A
#
# COMPACT_ATOMS: atom_id res chain seq x y z
N ASN A 1 25.68 -19.08 10.16
CA ASN A 1 24.37 -18.94 10.83
C ASN A 1 23.73 -17.55 10.79
N LYS A 2 24.47 -16.42 10.79
CA LYS A 2 23.81 -15.09 10.71
C LYS A 2 23.17 -14.79 9.34
N ALA A 3 23.84 -15.16 8.24
CA ALA A 3 23.33 -14.91 6.89
C ALA A 3 22.05 -15.71 6.58
N LEU A 4 21.99 -17.00 6.97
CA LEU A 4 20.81 -17.85 6.75
C LEU A 4 19.56 -17.27 7.41
N LYS A 5 19.68 -16.82 8.66
CA LYS A 5 18.58 -16.21 9.39
C LYS A 5 18.07 -14.91 8.73
N ILE A 6 18.98 -14.10 8.17
CA ILE A 6 18.58 -12.89 7.42
C ILE A 6 17.80 -13.26 6.16
N TYR A 7 18.19 -14.32 5.44
CA TYR A 7 17.48 -14.78 4.26
C TYR A 7 16.12 -15.39 4.60
N GLU A 8 16.02 -16.15 5.71
CA GLU A 8 14.76 -16.69 6.23
C GLU A 8 13.81 -15.56 6.64
N ASP A 9 14.28 -14.63 7.47
CA ASP A 9 13.50 -13.47 7.94
C ASP A 9 13.01 -12.62 6.74
N ALA A 10 13.86 -12.40 5.73
CA ALA A 10 13.47 -11.68 4.51
C ALA A 10 12.42 -12.44 3.68
N GLY A 11 12.55 -13.76 3.57
CA GLY A 11 11.58 -14.62 2.89
C GLY A 11 10.22 -14.64 3.59
N ASP A 12 10.21 -14.69 4.91
CA ASP A 12 9.01 -14.66 5.73
C ASP A 12 8.31 -13.30 5.68
N LEU A 13 9.07 -12.20 5.74
CA LEU A 13 8.52 -10.85 5.54
C LEU A 13 7.88 -10.72 4.16
N TYR A 14 8.54 -11.19 3.11
CA TYR A 14 7.99 -11.14 1.75
C TYR A 14 6.68 -11.93 1.61
N ARG A 15 6.58 -13.10 2.26
CA ARG A 15 5.32 -13.85 2.31
C ARG A 15 4.25 -13.10 3.10
N ALA A 16 4.60 -12.53 4.25
CA ALA A 16 3.68 -11.72 5.06
C ALA A 16 3.15 -10.49 4.29
N ALA A 17 3.90 -9.95 3.34
CA ALA A 17 3.42 -8.85 2.49
C ALA A 17 2.19 -9.23 1.65
N GLY A 18 2.13 -10.48 1.16
CA GLY A 18 0.95 -11.01 0.49
C GLY A 18 -0.26 -11.06 1.42
N GLU A 19 -0.07 -11.53 2.65
CA GLU A 19 -1.12 -11.58 3.67
C GLU A 19 -1.60 -10.19 4.08
N TYR A 20 -0.68 -9.23 4.27
CA TYR A 20 -1.04 -7.85 4.55
C TYR A 20 -1.87 -7.24 3.41
N HIS A 21 -1.55 -7.52 2.15
CA HIS A 21 -2.40 -7.08 1.04
C HIS A 21 -3.82 -7.63 1.16
N GLN A 22 -3.99 -8.92 1.46
CA GLN A 22 -5.32 -9.52 1.63
C GLN A 22 -6.08 -8.94 2.83
N LEU A 23 -5.40 -8.71 3.96
CA LEU A 23 -5.99 -8.04 5.11
C LEU A 23 -6.45 -6.61 4.77
N GLY A 24 -5.69 -5.90 3.94
CA GLY A 24 -6.08 -4.59 3.41
C GLY A 24 -7.36 -4.66 2.57
N VAL A 25 -7.49 -5.69 1.71
CA VAL A 25 -8.70 -5.93 0.90
C VAL A 25 -9.90 -6.20 1.81
N VAL A 26 -9.75 -7.07 2.80
CA VAL A 26 -10.82 -7.39 3.76
C VAL A 26 -11.24 -6.13 4.55
N ALA A 27 -10.28 -5.36 5.04
CA ALA A 27 -10.55 -4.11 5.75
C ALA A 27 -11.27 -3.08 4.86
N GLN A 28 -10.85 -2.95 3.59
CA GLN A 28 -11.50 -2.08 2.61
C GLN A 28 -12.95 -2.50 2.34
N LEU A 29 -13.22 -3.80 2.18
CA LEU A 29 -14.57 -4.34 2.00
C LEU A 29 -15.47 -4.05 3.21
N GLN A 30 -14.88 -4.03 4.41
CA GLN A 30 -15.58 -3.68 5.65
C GLN A 30 -15.62 -2.17 5.91
N ARG A 31 -15.17 -1.34 4.96
CA ARG A 31 -15.06 0.13 5.07
C ARG A 31 -14.18 0.61 6.23
N ARG A 32 -13.29 -0.25 6.72
CA ARG A 32 -12.28 0.07 7.74
C ARG A 32 -11.05 0.65 7.04
N PHE A 33 -11.20 1.87 6.52
CA PHE A 33 -10.22 2.49 5.62
C PHE A 33 -8.87 2.78 6.28
N GLU A 34 -8.85 3.11 7.58
CA GLU A 34 -7.61 3.30 8.33
C GLU A 34 -6.79 2.01 8.39
N GLU A 35 -7.43 0.89 8.74
CA GLU A 35 -6.79 -0.42 8.76
C GLU A 35 -6.34 -0.83 7.35
N ALA A 36 -7.16 -0.59 6.33
CA ALA A 36 -6.82 -0.89 4.95
C ALA A 36 -5.53 -0.16 4.51
N ILE A 37 -5.45 1.15 4.79
CA ILE A 37 -4.25 1.95 4.49
C ILE A 37 -3.03 1.42 5.24
N SER A 38 -3.18 1.08 6.53
CA SER A 38 -2.08 0.51 7.32
C SER A 38 -1.55 -0.79 6.71
N TRP A 39 -2.45 -1.70 6.34
CA TRP A 39 -2.08 -2.99 5.76
C TRP A 39 -1.46 -2.86 4.36
N TYR A 40 -2.05 -2.04 3.49
CA TYR A 40 -1.49 -1.80 2.16
C TYR A 40 -0.12 -1.13 2.21
N THR A 41 0.08 -0.17 3.12
CA THR A 41 1.37 0.52 3.29
C THR A 41 2.46 -0.45 3.77
N ARG A 42 2.13 -1.38 4.68
CA ARG A 42 3.05 -2.45 5.12
C ARG A 42 3.43 -3.38 3.97
N ALA A 43 2.44 -3.87 3.21
CA ALA A 43 2.69 -4.71 2.05
C ALA A 43 3.57 -4.02 1.00
N LEU A 44 3.23 -2.76 0.67
CA LEU A 44 3.98 -1.93 -0.29
C LEU A 44 5.44 -1.75 0.14
N SER A 45 5.67 -1.42 1.43
CA SER A 45 7.02 -1.24 1.97
C SER A 45 7.86 -2.50 1.84
N ILE A 46 7.30 -3.68 2.14
CA ILE A 46 8.04 -4.94 2.05
C ILE A 46 8.33 -5.30 0.59
N PHE A 47 7.36 -5.17 -0.32
CA PHE A 47 7.60 -5.45 -1.75
C PHE A 47 8.67 -4.53 -2.35
N ARG A 48 8.67 -3.24 -1.98
CA ARG A 48 9.74 -2.30 -2.37
C ARG A 48 11.10 -2.66 -1.78
N GLN A 49 11.16 -3.06 -0.51
CA GLN A 49 12.41 -3.55 0.10
C GLN A 49 12.94 -4.81 -0.60
N ALA A 50 12.06 -5.68 -1.07
CA ALA A 50 12.39 -6.85 -1.89
C ALA A 50 12.69 -6.52 -3.36
N LYS A 51 12.57 -5.25 -3.78
CA LYS A 51 12.71 -4.78 -5.18
C LYS A 51 11.74 -5.46 -6.15
N ASP A 52 10.57 -5.88 -5.65
CA ASP A 52 9.50 -6.50 -6.43
C ASP A 52 8.44 -5.44 -6.78
N GLU A 53 8.73 -4.64 -7.80
CA GLU A 53 7.84 -3.56 -8.26
C GLU A 53 6.52 -4.11 -8.83
N TYR A 54 6.54 -5.32 -9.42
CA TYR A 54 5.34 -5.97 -9.91
C TYR A 54 4.35 -6.22 -8.77
N LYS A 55 4.82 -6.81 -7.66
CA LYS A 55 3.95 -7.02 -6.49
C LYS A 55 3.64 -5.76 -5.71
N ALA A 56 4.54 -4.79 -5.69
CA ALA A 56 4.28 -3.46 -5.13
C ALA A 56 3.09 -2.75 -5.82
N GLY A 57 2.86 -3.05 -7.11
CA GLY A 57 1.73 -2.53 -7.87
C GLY A 57 0.36 -2.89 -7.31
N PHE A 58 0.18 -4.07 -6.68
CA PHE A 58 -1.11 -4.48 -6.11
C PHE A 58 -1.58 -3.59 -4.95
N PRO A 59 -0.84 -3.42 -3.84
CA PRO A 59 -1.24 -2.51 -2.77
C PRO A 59 -1.28 -1.05 -3.24
N LEU A 60 -0.41 -0.65 -4.18
CA LEU A 60 -0.42 0.71 -4.73
C LEU A 60 -1.71 1.02 -5.48
N ARG A 61 -2.20 0.09 -6.32
CA ARG A 61 -3.48 0.22 -7.03
C ARG A 61 -4.66 0.32 -6.07
N GLN A 62 -4.65 -0.45 -4.98
CA GLN A 62 -5.72 -0.38 -3.97
C GLN A 62 -5.70 0.96 -3.22
N LEU A 63 -4.52 1.49 -2.88
CA LEU A 63 -4.38 2.83 -2.32
C LEU A 63 -4.88 3.90 -3.28
N ALA A 64 -4.63 3.76 -4.59
CA ALA A 64 -5.14 4.69 -5.61
C ALA A 64 -6.67 4.65 -5.69
N GLN A 65 -7.27 3.46 -5.63
CA GLN A 65 -8.72 3.31 -5.58
C GLN A 65 -9.32 3.96 -4.32
N LEU A 66 -8.70 3.78 -3.16
CA LEU A 66 -9.09 4.44 -1.91
C LEU A 66 -8.97 5.96 -2.02
N PHE A 67 -7.88 6.46 -2.60
CA PHE A 67 -7.67 7.88 -2.84
C PHE A 67 -8.78 8.48 -3.71
N GLN A 68 -9.16 7.80 -4.80
CA GLN A 68 -10.28 8.20 -5.66
C GLN A 68 -11.63 8.15 -4.93
N THR A 69 -11.84 7.13 -4.10
CA THR A 69 -13.11 6.94 -3.38
C THR A 69 -13.32 7.96 -2.25
N LEU A 70 -12.25 8.28 -1.52
CA LEU A 70 -12.29 9.18 -0.36
C LEU A 70 -12.05 10.64 -0.75
N GLY A 71 -11.36 10.89 -1.86
CA GLY A 71 -10.86 12.19 -2.26
C GLY A 71 -9.59 12.61 -1.50
N PRO A 72 -8.91 13.69 -1.95
CA PRO A 72 -7.55 14.02 -1.48
C PRO A 72 -7.46 14.39 0.00
N ALA A 73 -8.42 15.16 0.52
CA ALA A 73 -8.39 15.63 1.90
C ALA A 73 -8.76 14.51 2.90
N PRO A 74 -9.89 13.77 2.74
CA PRO A 74 -10.22 12.68 3.65
C PRO A 74 -9.19 11.54 3.61
N PHE A 75 -8.59 11.26 2.45
CA PHE A 75 -7.51 10.28 2.34
C PHE A 75 -6.29 10.68 3.20
N LYS A 76 -5.82 11.93 3.10
CA LYS A 76 -4.67 12.41 3.90
C LYS A 76 -4.94 12.31 5.40
N THR A 77 -6.14 12.65 5.85
CA THR A 77 -6.54 12.51 7.26
C THR A 77 -6.54 11.05 7.68
N THR A 78 -7.19 10.17 6.91
CA THR A 78 -7.25 8.72 7.19
C THR A 78 -5.84 8.11 7.23
N TRP A 79 -4.98 8.52 6.32
CA TRP A 79 -3.57 8.12 6.28
C TRP A 79 -2.80 8.54 7.53
N GLN A 80 -2.95 9.79 7.93
CA GLN A 80 -2.28 10.34 9.11
C GLN A 80 -2.70 9.58 10.37
N THR A 81 -3.98 9.22 10.50
CA THR A 81 -4.48 8.40 11.61
C THR A 81 -3.94 6.97 11.54
N ALA A 82 -3.93 6.36 10.36
CA ALA A 82 -3.52 4.97 10.16
C ALA A 82 -2.02 4.70 10.36
N THR A 83 -1.16 5.67 10.00
CA THR A 83 0.30 5.51 9.99
C THR A 83 1.00 6.38 11.04
N GLY A 84 0.31 7.38 11.59
CA GLY A 84 0.91 8.39 12.48
C GLY A 84 1.80 9.42 11.74
N ALA A 85 2.00 9.28 10.43
CA ALA A 85 2.85 10.14 9.63
C ALA A 85 2.08 10.73 8.44
N PRO A 86 2.47 11.92 7.95
CA PRO A 86 1.85 12.47 6.76
C PRO A 86 2.13 11.59 5.55
N CYS A 87 1.18 11.51 4.62
CA CYS A 87 1.34 10.75 3.40
C CYS A 87 2.54 11.31 2.59
N PRO A 88 3.52 10.45 2.20
CA PRO A 88 4.66 10.89 1.41
C PRO A 88 4.21 11.56 0.11
N ALA A 89 4.87 12.66 -0.26
CA ALA A 89 4.53 13.42 -1.45
C ALA A 89 4.69 12.57 -2.73
N GLU A 90 5.71 11.71 -2.76
CA GLU A 90 6.02 10.80 -3.86
C GLU A 90 4.91 9.76 -4.04
N LEU A 91 4.34 9.28 -2.93
CA LEU A 91 3.21 8.37 -2.99
C LEU A 91 1.98 9.09 -3.51
N LEU A 92 1.65 10.28 -2.98
CA LEU A 92 0.51 11.06 -3.47
C LEU A 92 0.61 11.37 -4.96
N GLN A 93 1.80 11.69 -5.45
CA GLN A 93 2.05 11.92 -6.86
C GLN A 93 1.81 10.63 -7.67
N ALA A 94 2.35 9.49 -7.24
CA ALA A 94 2.12 8.21 -7.92
C ALA A 94 0.63 7.81 -7.96
N LEU A 95 -0.13 8.10 -6.88
CA LEU A 95 -1.57 7.85 -6.85
C LEU A 95 -2.34 8.74 -7.85
N ALA A 96 -1.93 10.01 -7.98
CA ALA A 96 -2.52 10.94 -8.94
C ALA A 96 -2.11 10.64 -10.40
N GLU A 97 -0.90 10.14 -10.64
CA GLU A 97 -0.47 9.71 -11.98
C GLU A 97 -1.27 8.48 -12.46
N MET A 98 -1.59 7.55 -11.55
CA MET A 98 -2.46 6.41 -11.84
C MET A 98 -3.92 6.80 -12.15
N GLU A 99 -4.37 7.97 -11.71
CA GLU A 99 -5.66 8.55 -12.07
C GLU A 99 -5.64 9.01 -13.54
N ASN A 100 -4.66 9.85 -13.89
CA ASN A 100 -4.53 10.40 -15.25
C ASN A 100 -4.36 9.33 -16.33
N LEU A 101 -3.73 8.20 -15.99
CA LEU A 101 -3.57 7.07 -16.91
C LEU A 101 -4.92 6.43 -17.29
N LYS A 102 -5.87 6.34 -16.34
CA LYS A 102 -7.21 5.81 -16.65
C LYS A 102 -8.00 6.75 -17.57
N ASP A 103 -7.83 8.06 -17.38
CA ASP A 103 -8.53 9.07 -18.18
C ASP A 103 -7.96 9.19 -19.60
N SER A 104 -6.73 8.73 -19.82
CA SER A 104 -6.06 8.76 -21.14
C SER A 104 -6.43 7.60 -22.08
N GLU A 105 -7.12 6.57 -21.58
CA GLU A 105 -7.53 5.38 -22.35
C GLU A 105 -9.04 5.35 -22.72
N THR A 106 -9.77 6.44 -22.45
CA THR A 106 -11.20 6.63 -22.81
C THR A 106 -11.40 7.78 -23.78
#